data_AF-A0A379VSZ5-F1
#
_entry.id   AF-A0A379VSZ5-F1
#
_cell.length_a   1.000
_cell.length_b   1.000
_cell.length_c   1.000
_cell.angle_alpha   90.00
_cell.angle_beta   90.00
_cell.angle_gamma   90.00
#
_symmetry.space_group_name_H-M   'P 1'
#
loop_
_entity.id
_entity.type
_entity.pdbx_description
1 polymer ?
#
loop_
_entity_poly.entity_id
_entity_poly.type
_entity_poly.pdbx_seq_one_letter_code
_entity_poly.pdbx_strand_id
1 'polypeptide(L)' 'MYYGFDIGGTKIALGVFDSTRRLQWEKRVPTPQYQL' A
#
# COMPACT_ATOMS: atom_id res chain seq x y z
N MET A 1 9.95 -11.61 -4.71
CA MET A 1 9.04 -10.74 -3.93
C MET A 1 8.01 -10.17 -4.86
N TYR A 2 6.74 -10.13 -4.43
CA TYR A 2 5.65 -9.49 -5.16
C TYR A 2 5.23 -8.21 -4.45
N TYR A 3 4.79 -7.20 -5.21
CA TYR A 3 4.32 -5.92 -4.67
C TYR A 3 2.83 -5.75 -4.94
N GLY A 4 2.08 -5.32 -3.93
CA GLY A 4 0.67 -4.98 -4.05
C GLY A 4 0.46 -3.50 -3.76
N PHE A 5 -0.43 -2.86 -4.51
CA PHE A 5 -0.78 -1.46 -4.35
C PHE A 5 -2.30 -1.33 -4.23
N ASP A 6 -2.76 -0.68 -3.17
CA ASP A 6 -4.17 -0.36 -2.92
C ASP A 6 -4.32 1.15 -2.73
N ILE A 7 -5.24 1.75 -3.49
CA ILE A 7 -5.53 3.18 -3.45
C ILE A 7 -7.03 3.32 -3.22
N GLY A 8 -7.40 3.84 -2.05
CA GLY A 8 -8.80 4.02 -1.69
C GLY A 8 -9.03 5.29 -0.88
N GLY A 9 -9.80 6.23 -1.43
CA GLY A 9 -10.26 7.43 -0.74
C GLY A 9 -9.12 8.20 -0.05
N THR A 10 -9.05 8.07 1.28
CA THR A 10 -8.10 8.79 2.15
C THR A 10 -6.79 8.05 2.44
N LYS A 11 -6.58 6.84 1.91
CA LYS A 11 -5.40 6.02 2.20
C LYS A 11 -4.83 5.35 0.96
N ILE A 12 -3.51 5.19 0.97
CA ILE A 12 -2.73 4.42 0.01
C ILE A 12 -1.96 3.35 0.80
N ALA A 13 -1.92 2.11 0.32
CA ALA A 13 -1.17 1.02 0.94
C ALA A 13 -0.24 0.34 -0.08
N LEU A 14 0.99 0.05 0.37
CA LEU A 14 1.99 -0.74 -0.34
C LEU A 14 2.29 -1.99 0.48
N GLY A 15 2.10 -3.17 -0.12
CA GLY A 15 2.44 -4.47 0.49
C GLY A 15 3.58 -5.16 -0.25
N VAL A 16 4.45 -5.83 0.51
CA VAL A 16 5.51 -6.71 0.00
C VAL A 16 5.20 -8.14 0.41
N PHE A 17 5.17 -9.05 -0.55
CA PHE A 17 4.75 -10.44 -0.36
C PHE A 17 5.85 -11.42 -0.78
N ASP A 18 5.92 -12.55 -0.07
CA ASP A 18 6.78 -13.68 -0.44
C ASP A 18 6.24 -14.45 -1.66
N SER A 19 6.95 -15.49 -2.09
CA SER A 19 6.56 -16.32 -3.25
C SER A 19 5.20 -17.03 -3.07
N THR A 20 4.76 -17.22 -1.83
CA THR A 20 3.47 -17.84 -1.48
C THR A 20 2.35 -16.81 -1.31
N ARG A 21 2.61 -15.54 -1.65
CA ARG A 21 1.69 -14.39 -1.50
C ARG A 21 1.34 -14.08 -0.04
N ARG A 22 2.21 -14.43 0.92
CA ARG A 22 2.05 -13.97 2.31
C ARG A 22 2.71 -12.62 2.50
N LEU A 23 1.99 -11.72 3.19
CA LEU A 23 2.47 -10.38 3.50
C LEU A 23 3.70 -10.48 4.43
N GLN A 24 4.79 -9.86 4.01
CA GLN A 24 6.03 -9.76 4.78
C GLN A 24 6.20 -8.37 5.39
N TRP A 25 5.73 -7.34 4.68
CA TRP A 25 5.80 -5.96 5.14
C TRP A 25 4.73 -5.09 4.46
N GLU A 26 4.28 -4.05 5.16
CA GLU A 26 3.33 -3.08 4.64
C GLU A 26 3.69 -1.65 5.07
N LYS A 27 3.43 -0.68 4.18
CA LYS A 27 3.34 0.74 4.52
C LYS A 27 2.03 1.33 4.07
N ARG A 28 1.40 2.08 4.96
CA ARG A 28 0.21 2.88 4.69
C ARG A 28 0.55 4.35 4.82
N VAL A 29 0.05 5.15 3.89
CA VAL A 29 0.14 6.61 3.93
C VAL A 29 -1.24 7.23 3.68
N PRO A 30 -1.55 8.40 4.26
CA PRO A 30 -2.70 9.18 3.83
C PRO A 30 -2.59 9.51 2.34
N THR A 31 -3.71 9.49 1.63
CA THR A 31 -3.78 10.08 0.28
C THR A 31 -3.46 11.57 0.41
N PRO A 32 -2.51 12.12 -0.37
CA PRO A 32 -2.26 13.55 -0.38
C PRO A 32 -3.57 14.31 -0.63
N GLN A 33 -3.89 15.25 0.26
CA GLN A 33 -5.02 16.14 0.07
C GLN A 33 -4.52 17.38 -0.67
N TYR A 34 -5.30 17.83 -1.64
CA TYR A 34 -5.03 19.10 -2.29
C TYR A 34 -5.29 20.23 -1.28
N GLN A 35 -4.28 21.05 -0.99
CA GLN A 35 -4.46 22.31 -0.28
C GLN A 35 -4.59 23.40 -1.34
N LEU A 36 -5.75 24.06 -1.36
CA LEU A 36 -6.04 25.23 -2.20
C LEU A 36 -5.32 26.47 -1.68
#